data_AF-A0A8D2PCB9-F1
#
_entry.id   AF-A0A8D2PCB9-F1
#
_cell.length_a   1.000
_cell.length_b   1.000
_cell.length_c   1.000
_cell.angle_alpha   90.00
_cell.angle_beta   90.00
_cell.angle_gamma   90.00
#
_symmetry.space_group_name_H-M   'P 1'
#
loop_
_entity.id
_entity.type
_entity.pdbx_description
1 polymer ?
#
loop_
_entity_poly.entity_id
_entity_poly.type
_entity_poly.pdbx_seq_one_letter_code
_entity_poly.pdbx_strand_id
1 'polypeptide(L)'
;MCLLRLPRITQPLEKVEEEMAALMEQIELEKSHYSDHEVRKLEEEEQLKKKKESLYDEDEALGKTVIMAQDLEEKWEQKFLQFKAAPRITDADKNNDRTSLNRKLDSNLTLLVKQKIGNQELWLLPQAEWQPGETLRSTAERAMATFLGDNIQAKVLGNAPYGIYKYKFPRAIRTENNVGAKVFFFKAFLQSSDLSQAELKADHLWVTKKELGDYLKSEYLKKVNRFLLDL
;
A
#
# COMPACT_ATOMS: atom_id res chain seq x y z
N MET A 1 -18.58 3.99 -7.02
CA MET A 1 -17.66 4.10 -5.87
C MET A 1 -16.25 3.82 -6.31
N CYS A 2 -15.29 4.62 -5.86
CA CYS A 2 -13.87 4.38 -6.03
C CYS A 2 -13.30 3.70 -4.77
N LEU A 3 -13.17 2.37 -4.83
CA LEU A 3 -12.51 1.60 -3.78
C LEU A 3 -11.01 1.53 -4.08
N LEU A 4 -10.21 1.92 -3.08
CA LEU A 4 -8.77 1.96 -3.16
C LEU A 4 -8.16 1.01 -2.13
N ARG A 5 -7.22 0.21 -2.59
CA ARG A 5 -6.30 -0.52 -1.72
C ARG A 5 -5.04 0.33 -1.56
N LEU A 6 -4.73 0.66 -0.31
CA LEU A 6 -3.55 1.44 0.07
C LEU A 6 -2.26 0.63 -0.11
N PRO A 7 -1.09 1.28 -0.23
CA PRO A 7 0.19 0.59 -0.32
C PRO A 7 0.44 -0.15 1.00
N ARG A 8 0.93 -1.38 0.92
CA ARG A 8 1.36 -2.17 2.09
C ARG A 8 2.85 -2.06 2.33
N ILE A 9 3.61 -1.69 1.30
CA ILE A 9 5.06 -1.57 1.34
C ILE A 9 5.44 -0.15 0.93
N THR A 10 6.54 0.36 1.48
CA THR A 10 7.14 1.63 1.07
C THR A 10 7.55 1.61 -0.40
N GLN A 11 7.52 2.77 -1.06
CA GLN A 11 8.07 2.89 -2.41
C GLN A 11 9.60 2.72 -2.38
N PRO A 12 10.22 2.18 -3.45
CA PRO A 12 11.67 2.17 -3.57
C PRO A 12 12.18 3.61 -3.68
N LEU A 13 13.32 3.88 -3.06
CA LEU A 13 13.97 5.19 -3.12
C LEU A 13 14.50 5.45 -4.55
N GLU A 14 14.41 6.70 -4.99
CA GLU A 14 15.13 7.12 -6.19
C GLU A 14 16.62 7.29 -5.89
N LYS A 15 17.47 7.22 -6.92
CA LYS A 15 18.94 7.33 -6.75
C LYS A 15 19.38 8.59 -5.99
N VAL A 16 18.70 9.72 -6.26
CA VAL A 16 18.97 10.99 -5.58
C VAL A 16 18.57 10.92 -4.10
N GLU A 17 17.48 10.22 -3.80
CA GLU A 17 17.04 10.00 -2.42
C GLU A 17 17.98 9.05 -1.67
N GLU A 18 18.53 8.03 -2.34
CA GLU A 18 19.56 7.15 -1.78
C GLU A 18 20.84 7.92 -1.43
N GLU A 19 21.32 8.77 -2.35
CA GLU A 19 22.49 9.62 -2.12
C GLU A 19 22.25 10.61 -0.97
N MET A 20 21.07 11.22 -0.93
CA MET A 20 20.70 12.15 0.13
C MET A 20 20.52 11.43 1.49
N ALA A 21 19.98 10.22 1.50
CA ALA A 21 19.85 9.42 2.71
C ALA A 21 21.23 9.05 3.28
N ALA A 22 22.17 8.63 2.43
CA ALA A 22 23.54 8.35 2.83
C ALA A 22 24.25 9.60 3.38
N LEU A 23 24.03 10.76 2.75
CA LEU A 23 24.57 12.03 3.25
C LEU A 23 23.96 12.41 4.61
N MET A 24 22.65 12.24 4.78
CA MET A 24 21.98 12.51 6.05
C MET A 24 22.48 11.60 7.17
N GLU A 25 22.70 10.32 6.88
CA GLU A 25 23.28 9.36 7.82
C GLU A 25 24.70 9.76 8.26
N GLN A 26 25.53 10.21 7.31
CA GLN A 26 26.87 10.73 7.63
C GLN A 26 26.82 11.97 8.53
N ILE A 27 25.95 12.93 8.21
CA ILE A 27 25.78 14.14 9.01
C ILE A 27 25.27 13.80 10.41
N GLU A 28 24.35 12.84 10.53
CA GLU A 28 23.83 12.37 11.80
C GLU A 28 24.96 11.76 12.64
N LEU A 29 25.76 10.88 12.05
CA LEU A 29 26.91 10.25 12.72
C LEU A 29 27.94 11.29 13.18
N GLU A 30 28.36 12.21 12.31
CA GLU A 30 29.36 13.24 12.65
C GLU A 30 28.91 14.21 13.76
N LYS A 31 27.60 14.47 13.86
CA LYS A 31 27.03 15.38 14.87
C LYS A 31 26.52 14.66 16.11
N SER A 32 26.50 13.34 16.10
CA SER A 32 26.06 12.52 17.22
C SER A 32 27.11 12.46 18.32
N HIS A 33 26.66 12.21 19.54
CA HIS A 33 27.54 11.81 20.63
C HIS A 33 27.71 10.29 20.63
N TYR A 34 28.78 9.80 21.25
CA TYR A 34 29.00 8.37 21.40
C TYR A 34 27.82 7.69 22.07
N SER A 35 27.34 6.61 21.45
CA SER A 35 26.32 5.73 22.03
C SER A 35 26.90 4.86 23.13
N ASP A 36 26.07 4.43 24.08
CA ASP A 36 26.47 3.52 25.16
C ASP A 36 27.17 2.25 24.63
N HIS A 37 26.74 1.75 23.46
CA HIS A 37 27.37 0.59 22.80
C HIS A 37 28.78 0.91 22.30
N GLU A 38 29.00 2.10 21.76
CA GLU A 38 30.31 2.53 21.24
C GLU A 38 31.29 2.79 22.39
N VAL A 39 30.84 3.46 23.45
CA VAL A 39 31.64 3.68 24.67
C VAL A 39 32.07 2.34 25.26
N ARG A 40 31.14 1.40 25.40
CA ARG A 40 31.42 0.06 25.90
C ARG A 40 32.43 -0.68 25.03
N LYS A 41 32.32 -0.60 23.70
CA LYS A 41 33.24 -1.24 22.76
C LYS A 41 34.67 -0.68 22.91
N LEU A 42 34.80 0.64 23.05
CA LEU A 42 36.09 1.30 23.29
C LEU A 42 36.73 0.88 24.61
N GLU A 43 35.97 0.87 25.70
CA GLU A 43 36.46 0.44 27.02
C GLU A 43 36.92 -1.02 27.01
N GLU A 44 36.16 -1.92 26.38
CA GLU A 44 36.50 -3.34 26.25
C GLU A 44 37.79 -3.53 25.41
N GLU A 45 37.98 -2.77 24.32
CA GLU A 45 39.18 -2.81 23.50
C GLU A 45 40.42 -2.28 24.24
N GLU A 46 40.29 -1.20 25.02
CA GLU A 46 41.38 -0.68 25.85
C GLU A 46 41.81 -1.68 26.92
N GLN A 47 40.85 -2.33 27.59
CA GLN A 47 41.15 -3.37 28.56
C GLN A 47 41.87 -4.55 27.92
N LEU A 48 41.49 -4.95 26.71
CA LEU A 48 42.17 -6.01 25.96
C LEU A 48 43.60 -5.61 25.56
N LYS A 49 43.82 -4.37 25.13
CA LYS A 49 45.18 -3.86 24.81
C LYS A 49 46.08 -3.86 26.04
N LYS A 50 45.60 -3.32 27.16
CA LYS A 50 46.34 -3.31 28.44
C LYS A 50 46.68 -4.72 28.92
N LYS A 51 45.76 -5.67 28.79
CA LYS A 51 46.01 -7.10 29.09
C LYS A 51 47.03 -7.74 28.15
N LYS A 52 47.03 -7.38 26.87
CA LYS A 52 48.02 -7.86 25.89
C LYS A 52 49.43 -7.28 26.13
N GLU A 53 49.53 -6.07 26.66
CA GLU A 53 50.82 -5.45 27.00
C GLU A 53 51.35 -5.92 28.36
N SER A 54 50.46 -6.14 29.33
CA SER A 54 50.76 -6.62 30.69
C SER A 54 50.89 -8.15 30.74
N LEU A 55 51.83 -8.73 29.97
CA LEU A 55 52.01 -10.18 29.79
C LEU A 55 52.34 -11.00 31.08
N TYR A 56 52.39 -10.38 32.26
CA TYR A 56 52.72 -11.01 33.54
C TYR A 56 52.01 -10.31 34.71
N ASP A 57 50.78 -10.68 35.00
CA ASP A 57 50.28 -10.76 36.38
C ASP A 57 48.98 -11.58 36.36
N GLU A 58 49.13 -12.84 36.76
CA GLU A 58 48.04 -13.69 37.23
C GLU A 58 47.63 -13.13 38.60
N ASP A 59 46.61 -12.27 38.66
CA ASP A 59 45.49 -12.50 39.57
C ASP A 59 44.46 -11.35 39.58
N GLU A 60 43.21 -11.81 39.57
CA GLU A 60 41.98 -11.17 40.05
C GLU A 60 41.59 -9.75 39.60
N ALA A 61 40.61 -9.71 38.68
CA ALA A 61 39.42 -8.89 38.91
C ALA A 61 38.16 -9.59 38.36
N LEU A 62 37.36 -10.04 39.32
CA LEU A 62 35.96 -10.45 39.23
C LEU A 62 35.11 -9.44 38.44
N GLY A 63 34.17 -9.96 37.65
CA GLY A 63 33.12 -9.17 36.99
C GLY A 63 33.22 -9.11 35.47
N LYS A 64 33.73 -10.16 34.81
CA LYS A 64 33.72 -10.24 33.34
C LYS A 64 32.27 -10.23 32.86
N THR A 65 31.86 -9.16 32.18
CA THR A 65 30.75 -9.19 31.23
C THR A 65 30.93 -10.44 30.37
N VAL A 66 30.06 -11.43 30.57
CA VAL A 66 30.19 -12.77 29.97
C VAL A 66 30.10 -12.73 28.43
N ILE A 67 29.64 -11.61 27.87
CA ILE A 67 29.44 -11.40 26.45
C ILE A 67 30.06 -10.05 26.09
N MET A 68 31.07 -10.07 25.21
CA MET A 68 31.69 -8.85 24.68
C MET A 68 30.73 -8.11 23.75
N ALA A 69 30.96 -6.82 23.51
CA ALA A 69 30.19 -6.03 22.53
C ALA A 69 30.25 -6.65 21.13
N GLN A 70 31.42 -7.19 20.74
CA GLN A 70 31.61 -7.89 19.47
C GLN A 70 30.80 -9.20 19.38
N ASP A 71 30.76 -9.99 20.47
CA ASP A 71 29.94 -11.21 20.52
C ASP A 71 28.43 -10.91 20.39
N LEU A 72 27.99 -9.71 20.82
CA LEU A 72 26.61 -9.26 20.65
C LEU A 72 26.32 -8.90 19.18
N GLU A 73 27.22 -8.18 18.53
CA GLU A 73 27.14 -7.86 17.09
C GLU A 73 27.04 -9.14 16.27
N GLU A 74 27.91 -10.13 16.51
CA GLU A 74 27.85 -11.43 15.83
C GLU A 74 26.52 -12.17 16.06
N LYS A 75 25.99 -12.14 17.29
CA LYS A 75 24.68 -12.75 17.59
C LYS A 75 23.54 -12.06 16.86
N TRP A 76 23.59 -10.73 16.70
CA TRP A 76 22.60 -9.98 15.95
C TRP A 76 22.69 -10.28 14.45
N GLU A 77 23.90 -10.34 13.90
CA GLU A 77 24.13 -10.72 12.51
C GLU A 77 23.66 -12.15 12.22
N GLN A 78 23.95 -13.10 13.11
CA GLN A 78 23.48 -14.48 12.97
C GLN A 78 21.94 -14.55 12.94
N LYS A 79 21.26 -13.81 13.82
CA LYS A 79 19.79 -13.74 13.82
C LYS A 79 19.25 -13.08 12.55
N PHE A 80 19.91 -12.02 12.08
CA PHE A 80 19.54 -11.33 10.85
C PHE A 80 19.67 -12.26 9.64
N LEU A 81 20.77 -13.00 9.52
CA LEU A 81 21.00 -13.96 8.43
C LEU A 81 20.04 -15.16 8.46
N GLN A 82 19.63 -15.59 9.66
CA GLN A 82 18.62 -16.64 9.81
C GLN A 82 17.22 -16.17 9.36
N PHE A 83 16.92 -14.87 9.52
CA PHE A 83 15.63 -14.30 9.15
C PHE A 83 15.52 -14.08 7.64
N LYS A 84 14.59 -14.78 6.99
CA LYS A 84 14.26 -14.56 5.59
C LYS A 84 13.07 -13.62 5.47
N ALA A 85 13.33 -12.39 5.03
CA ALA A 85 12.28 -11.43 4.74
C ALA A 85 11.38 -11.91 3.60
N ALA A 86 10.08 -11.59 3.68
CA ALA A 86 9.14 -11.86 2.61
C ALA A 86 9.50 -11.04 1.35
N PRO A 87 9.35 -11.61 0.14
CA PRO A 87 9.68 -10.90 -1.08
C PRO A 87 8.73 -9.71 -1.29
N ARG A 88 9.30 -8.56 -1.67
CA ARG A 88 8.53 -7.35 -2.01
C ARG A 88 7.75 -7.50 -3.32
N ILE A 89 8.28 -8.30 -4.24
CA ILE A 89 7.67 -8.65 -5.53
C ILE A 89 6.96 -9.99 -5.35
N THR A 90 5.65 -10.02 -5.58
CA THR A 90 4.87 -11.25 -5.42
C THR A 90 4.78 -12.04 -6.72
N ASP A 91 4.29 -13.28 -6.65
CA ASP A 91 4.09 -14.09 -7.87
C ASP A 91 3.00 -13.49 -8.78
N ALA A 92 2.05 -12.74 -8.21
CA ALA A 92 1.07 -11.98 -8.97
C ALA A 92 1.67 -10.83 -9.79
N ASP A 93 2.79 -10.25 -9.32
CA ASP A 93 3.53 -9.26 -10.09
C ASP A 93 4.24 -9.91 -11.28
N LYS A 94 4.82 -11.11 -11.08
CA LYS A 94 5.49 -11.88 -12.13
C LYS A 94 4.52 -12.37 -13.20
N ASN A 95 3.38 -12.90 -12.79
CA ASN A 95 2.36 -13.45 -13.70
C ASN A 95 1.45 -12.37 -14.29
N ASN A 96 1.53 -11.14 -13.80
CA ASN A 96 0.67 -10.03 -14.18
C ASN A 96 -0.82 -10.26 -13.84
N ASP A 97 -1.10 -10.93 -12.71
CA ASP A 97 -2.44 -11.31 -12.28
C ASP A 97 -3.20 -10.13 -11.69
N ARG A 98 -4.03 -9.49 -12.52
CA ARG A 98 -4.77 -8.26 -12.19
C ARG A 98 -6.01 -8.46 -11.31
N THR A 99 -6.36 -9.71 -11.01
CA THR A 99 -7.48 -10.04 -10.09
C THR A 99 -7.04 -10.08 -8.63
N SER A 100 -5.75 -10.31 -8.38
CA SER A 100 -5.21 -10.46 -7.03
C SER A 100 -4.90 -9.12 -6.36
N LEU A 101 -5.06 -9.06 -5.03
CA LEU A 101 -4.67 -7.88 -4.22
C LEU A 101 -3.19 -7.84 -3.86
N ASN A 102 -2.53 -8.99 -3.95
CA ASN A 102 -1.13 -9.13 -3.56
C ASN A 102 -0.19 -8.63 -4.66
N ARG A 103 -0.72 -8.11 -5.76
CA ARG A 103 0.01 -7.40 -6.81
C ARG A 103 0.38 -5.98 -6.38
N LYS A 104 1.51 -5.45 -6.85
CA LYS A 104 1.99 -4.06 -6.73
C LYS A 104 1.79 -3.50 -5.32
N LEU A 105 2.48 -4.12 -4.37
CA LEU A 105 2.30 -3.82 -2.95
C LEU A 105 2.71 -2.40 -2.57
N ASP A 106 3.59 -1.79 -3.36
CA ASP A 106 4.12 -0.43 -3.28
C ASP A 106 3.15 0.68 -3.73
N SER A 107 2.10 0.30 -4.47
CA SER A 107 1.23 1.25 -5.17
C SER A 107 -0.22 1.17 -4.70
N ASN A 108 -0.95 2.26 -4.95
CA ASN A 108 -2.40 2.28 -4.80
C ASN A 108 -3.07 1.51 -5.93
N LEU A 109 -3.99 0.60 -5.59
CA LEU A 109 -4.81 -0.12 -6.56
C LEU A 109 -6.26 0.34 -6.49
N THR A 110 -6.87 0.56 -7.65
CA THR A 110 -8.29 0.91 -7.78
C THR A 110 -9.07 -0.28 -8.30
N LEU A 111 -10.24 -0.53 -7.70
CA LEU A 111 -11.15 -1.56 -8.16
C LEU A 111 -11.93 -1.13 -9.40
N LEU A 112 -11.87 -1.95 -10.45
CA LEU A 112 -12.78 -1.91 -11.60
C LEU A 112 -13.65 -3.17 -11.60
N VAL A 113 -14.89 -3.02 -12.04
CA VAL A 113 -15.84 -4.11 -12.20
C VAL A 113 -16.39 -4.07 -13.62
N LYS A 114 -16.54 -5.25 -14.21
CA LYS A 114 -17.16 -5.39 -15.53
C LYS A 114 -18.67 -5.23 -15.39
N GLN A 115 -19.23 -4.21 -16.04
CA GLN A 115 -20.67 -3.94 -16.02
C GLN A 115 -21.24 -3.98 -17.44
N LYS A 116 -22.41 -4.61 -17.57
CA LYS A 116 -23.15 -4.64 -18.83
C LYS A 116 -24.09 -3.44 -18.88
N ILE A 117 -23.78 -2.47 -19.74
CA ILE A 117 -24.64 -1.31 -20.01
C ILE A 117 -25.25 -1.48 -21.39
N GLY A 118 -26.53 -1.84 -21.43
CA GLY A 118 -27.22 -2.24 -22.66
C GLY A 118 -26.61 -3.50 -23.25
N ASN A 119 -26.10 -3.39 -24.48
CA ASN A 119 -25.45 -4.51 -25.19
C ASN A 119 -23.92 -4.50 -25.10
N GLN A 120 -23.31 -3.53 -24.40
CA GLN A 120 -21.86 -3.42 -24.29
C GLN A 120 -21.40 -3.75 -22.87
N GLU A 121 -20.34 -4.56 -22.78
CA GLU A 121 -19.63 -4.82 -21.54
C GLU A 121 -18.52 -3.78 -21.39
N LEU A 122 -18.59 -2.98 -20.33
CA LEU A 122 -17.65 -1.89 -20.07
C LEU A 122 -17.06 -2.04 -18.67
N TRP A 123 -15.76 -1.78 -18.56
CA TRP A 123 -15.09 -1.66 -17.27
C TRP A 123 -15.41 -0.32 -16.65
N LEU A 124 -15.99 -0.34 -15.46
CA LEU A 124 -16.40 0.85 -14.73
C LEU A 124 -16.11 0.70 -13.24
N LEU A 125 -16.18 1.82 -12.54
CA LEU A 125 -16.21 1.80 -11.08
C LEU A 125 -17.55 1.20 -10.63
N PRO A 126 -17.58 0.37 -9.57
CA PRO A 126 -18.82 -0.21 -9.08
C PRO A 126 -19.85 0.86 -8.75
N GLN A 127 -20.98 0.84 -9.44
CA GLN A 127 -22.07 1.82 -9.34
C GLN A 127 -23.40 1.10 -9.11
N ALA A 128 -24.29 1.74 -8.35
CA ALA A 128 -25.66 1.30 -8.13
C ALA A 128 -26.61 2.47 -8.29
N GLU A 129 -27.85 2.18 -8.67
CA GLU A 129 -28.91 3.18 -8.76
C GLU A 129 -29.34 3.62 -7.36
N TRP A 130 -29.57 4.92 -7.21
CA TRP A 130 -30.05 5.50 -5.95
C TRP A 130 -31.53 5.17 -5.74
N GLN A 131 -31.88 4.81 -4.51
CA GLN A 131 -33.25 4.50 -4.12
C GLN A 131 -33.80 5.57 -3.17
N PRO A 132 -35.09 5.97 -3.31
CA PRO A 132 -35.72 6.91 -2.39
C PRO A 132 -35.64 6.43 -0.93
N GLY A 133 -35.14 7.27 -0.03
CA GLY A 133 -34.96 6.94 1.38
C GLY A 133 -33.52 6.60 1.79
N GLU A 134 -32.60 6.40 0.83
CA GLU A 134 -31.17 6.21 1.11
C GLU A 134 -30.37 7.50 0.94
N THR A 135 -29.25 7.63 1.67
CA THR A 135 -28.25 8.66 1.35
C THR A 135 -27.39 8.23 0.16
N LEU A 136 -26.79 9.17 -0.57
CA LEU A 136 -25.86 8.86 -1.66
C LEU A 136 -24.68 7.99 -1.19
N ARG A 137 -24.26 8.15 0.07
CA ARG A 137 -23.24 7.31 0.69
C ARG A 137 -23.73 5.88 0.92
N SER A 138 -24.93 5.71 1.48
CA SER A 138 -25.54 4.39 1.69
C SER A 138 -25.71 3.63 0.37
N THR A 139 -26.10 4.32 -0.70
CA THR A 139 -26.15 3.73 -2.05
C THR A 139 -24.78 3.26 -2.53
N ALA A 140 -23.71 4.01 -2.20
CA ALA A 140 -22.35 3.57 -2.50
C ALA A 140 -22.00 2.30 -1.70
N GLU A 141 -22.24 2.27 -0.39
CA GLU A 141 -22.01 1.10 0.47
C GLU A 141 -22.78 -0.13 -0.03
N ARG A 142 -24.04 0.04 -0.46
CA ARG A 142 -24.83 -1.01 -1.12
C ARG A 142 -24.22 -1.47 -2.44
N ALA A 143 -23.68 -0.55 -3.25
CA ALA A 143 -22.98 -0.90 -4.48
C ALA A 143 -21.78 -1.82 -4.19
N MET A 144 -21.02 -1.57 -3.12
CA MET A 144 -19.95 -2.49 -2.71
C MET A 144 -20.50 -3.85 -2.36
N ALA A 145 -21.45 -3.94 -1.44
CA ALA A 145 -22.03 -5.21 -1.00
C ALA A 145 -22.57 -6.04 -2.18
N THR A 146 -23.10 -5.37 -3.21
CA THR A 146 -23.60 -6.02 -4.42
C THR A 146 -22.50 -6.69 -5.25
N PHE A 147 -21.35 -6.04 -5.44
CA PHE A 147 -20.28 -6.55 -6.32
C PHE A 147 -19.21 -7.38 -5.58
N LEU A 148 -18.95 -7.02 -4.33
CA LEU A 148 -17.88 -7.54 -3.48
C LEU A 148 -18.42 -8.52 -2.42
N GLY A 149 -19.74 -8.56 -2.20
CA GLY A 149 -20.34 -9.37 -1.13
C GLY A 149 -20.20 -8.72 0.25
N ASP A 150 -20.79 -9.36 1.26
CA ASP A 150 -20.95 -8.79 2.61
C ASP A 150 -19.67 -8.87 3.47
N ASN A 151 -18.69 -9.68 3.07
CA ASN A 151 -17.48 -9.93 3.86
C ASN A 151 -16.41 -8.83 3.73
N ILE A 152 -16.67 -7.77 2.96
CA ILE A 152 -15.64 -6.78 2.62
C ILE A 152 -15.84 -5.51 3.43
N GLN A 153 -14.87 -5.26 4.31
CA GLN A 153 -14.82 -4.05 5.12
C GLN A 153 -14.10 -2.95 4.35
N ALA A 154 -14.85 -1.92 4.00
CA ALA A 154 -14.35 -0.74 3.33
C ALA A 154 -14.76 0.52 4.09
N LYS A 155 -13.79 1.39 4.35
CA LYS A 155 -13.97 2.65 5.05
C LYS A 155 -14.21 3.77 4.04
N VAL A 156 -15.46 4.23 3.94
CA VAL A 156 -15.83 5.38 3.11
C VAL A 156 -15.30 6.67 3.75
N LEU A 157 -14.71 7.54 2.92
CA LEU A 157 -14.14 8.81 3.37
C LEU A 157 -15.16 9.93 3.22
N GLY A 158 -15.69 10.39 4.34
CA GLY A 158 -16.65 11.50 4.36
C GLY A 158 -17.98 11.19 3.69
N ASN A 159 -18.87 12.19 3.72
CA ASN A 159 -20.23 12.10 3.17
C ASN A 159 -20.41 12.89 1.87
N ALA A 160 -19.40 13.64 1.44
CA ALA A 160 -19.45 14.44 0.21
C ALA A 160 -18.90 13.64 -0.99
N PRO A 161 -19.51 13.76 -2.18
CA PRO A 161 -18.96 13.15 -3.38
C PRO A 161 -17.69 13.89 -3.82
N TYR A 162 -16.67 13.12 -4.18
CA TYR A 162 -15.37 13.64 -4.66
C TYR A 162 -15.39 14.04 -6.14
N GLY A 163 -16.38 13.57 -6.88
CA GLY A 163 -16.51 13.90 -8.30
C GLY A 163 -17.90 13.57 -8.83
N ILE A 164 -18.23 14.20 -9.94
CA ILE A 164 -19.50 14.00 -10.64
C ILE A 164 -19.18 13.76 -12.11
N TYR A 165 -19.70 12.68 -12.66
CA TYR A 165 -19.70 12.41 -14.09
C TYR A 165 -21.14 12.46 -14.61
N LYS A 166 -21.37 13.28 -15.64
CA LYS A 166 -22.68 13.44 -16.26
C LYS A 166 -22.56 12.94 -17.69
N TYR A 167 -23.41 12.01 -18.09
CA TYR A 167 -23.48 11.56 -19.47
C TYR A 167 -24.93 11.46 -19.93
N LYS A 168 -25.14 11.67 -21.23
CA LYS A 168 -26.46 11.52 -21.86
C LYS A 168 -26.53 10.15 -22.51
N PHE A 169 -27.67 9.48 -22.40
CA PHE A 169 -27.87 8.23 -23.12
C PHE A 169 -27.87 8.49 -24.64
N PRO A 170 -27.41 7.51 -25.46
CA PRO A 170 -27.56 7.56 -26.90
C PRO A 170 -29.01 7.83 -27.29
N ARG A 171 -29.25 8.52 -28.41
CA ARG A 171 -30.59 8.94 -28.84
C ARG A 171 -31.59 7.77 -28.94
N ALA A 172 -31.10 6.55 -29.18
CA ALA A 172 -31.89 5.33 -29.28
C ALA A 172 -32.60 4.89 -27.98
N ILE A 173 -32.11 5.30 -26.81
CA ILE A 173 -32.66 4.88 -25.49
C ILE A 173 -33.21 6.11 -24.73
N ARG A 174 -33.24 7.28 -25.37
CA ARG A 174 -33.63 8.52 -24.72
C ARG A 174 -35.16 8.64 -24.68
N THR A 175 -35.72 8.53 -23.49
CA THR A 175 -37.12 8.87 -23.20
C THR A 175 -37.20 10.27 -22.59
N GLU A 176 -38.36 10.94 -22.64
CA GLU A 176 -38.56 12.29 -22.05
C GLU A 176 -38.17 12.35 -20.57
N ASN A 177 -38.39 11.25 -19.83
CA ASN A 177 -38.03 11.13 -18.41
C ASN A 177 -36.58 10.64 -18.18
N ASN A 178 -35.93 10.04 -19.17
CA ASN A 178 -34.59 9.43 -19.06
C ASN A 178 -33.61 10.01 -20.09
N VAL A 179 -33.18 11.25 -19.84
CA VAL A 179 -32.26 11.98 -20.73
C VAL A 179 -30.79 11.52 -20.58
N GLY A 180 -30.41 11.08 -19.39
CA GLY A 180 -29.04 10.70 -19.04
C GLY A 180 -28.89 10.32 -17.58
N ALA A 181 -27.64 10.07 -17.17
CA ALA A 181 -27.31 9.73 -15.79
C ALA A 181 -26.24 10.66 -15.22
N LYS A 182 -26.34 10.89 -13.91
CA LYS A 182 -25.33 11.59 -13.10
C LYS A 182 -24.76 10.58 -12.11
N VAL A 183 -23.47 10.29 -12.24
CA VAL A 183 -22.75 9.39 -11.36
C VAL A 183 -21.96 10.22 -10.36
N PHE A 184 -22.17 9.94 -9.07
CA PHE A 184 -21.44 10.56 -7.98
C PHE A 184 -20.36 9.60 -7.48
N PHE A 185 -19.13 10.07 -7.40
CA PHE A 185 -17.99 9.26 -6.94
C PHE A 185 -17.74 9.49 -5.46
N PHE A 186 -17.74 8.39 -4.71
CA PHE A 186 -17.29 8.34 -3.33
C PHE A 186 -15.99 7.55 -3.24
N LYS A 187 -15.06 8.00 -2.40
CA LYS A 187 -13.77 7.34 -2.16
C LYS A 187 -13.90 6.45 -0.92
N ALA A 188 -13.40 5.22 -1.02
CA ALA A 188 -13.35 4.28 0.09
C ALA A 188 -11.99 3.59 0.11
N PHE A 189 -11.51 3.26 1.31
CA PHE A 189 -10.33 2.44 1.50
C PHE A 189 -10.72 1.02 1.87
N LEU A 190 -10.09 0.06 1.21
CA LEU A 190 -10.22 -1.33 1.59
C LEU A 190 -9.42 -1.59 2.88
N GLN A 191 -10.11 -2.11 3.91
CA GLN A 191 -9.47 -2.53 5.17
C GLN A 191 -9.25 -4.04 5.22
N SER A 192 -10.11 -4.83 4.58
CA SER A 192 -9.97 -6.29 4.54
C SER A 192 -8.69 -6.74 3.82
N SER A 193 -8.00 -7.73 4.39
CA SER A 193 -6.75 -8.28 3.84
C SER A 193 -6.97 -9.14 2.60
N ASP A 194 -8.11 -9.82 2.51
CA ASP A 194 -8.34 -10.90 1.55
C ASP A 194 -9.71 -10.83 0.88
N LEU A 195 -9.73 -10.97 -0.45
CA LEU A 195 -10.94 -11.19 -1.24
C LEU A 195 -11.23 -12.68 -1.48
N SER A 196 -10.40 -13.58 -0.96
CA SER A 196 -10.45 -15.02 -1.28
C SER A 196 -11.74 -15.72 -0.81
N GLN A 197 -12.45 -15.13 0.15
CA GLN A 197 -13.73 -15.63 0.67
C GLN A 197 -14.95 -14.88 0.15
N ALA A 198 -14.76 -13.85 -0.68
CA ALA A 198 -15.88 -13.17 -1.31
C ALA A 198 -16.31 -13.98 -2.52
N GLU A 199 -17.56 -14.46 -2.54
CA GLU A 199 -18.24 -14.88 -3.76
C GLU A 199 -18.36 -13.66 -4.67
N LEU A 200 -17.31 -13.41 -5.44
CA LEU A 200 -17.24 -12.26 -6.34
C LEU A 200 -18.29 -12.47 -7.43
N LYS A 201 -19.39 -11.72 -7.33
CA LYS A 201 -20.55 -11.86 -8.21
C LYS A 201 -20.27 -11.34 -9.63
N ALA A 202 -19.15 -10.66 -9.84
CA ALA A 202 -18.75 -10.10 -11.13
C ALA A 202 -17.23 -10.12 -11.32
N ASP A 203 -16.79 -10.14 -12.58
CA ASP A 203 -15.39 -9.97 -12.95
C ASP A 203 -14.87 -8.64 -12.42
N HIS A 204 -13.79 -8.69 -11.66
CA HIS A 204 -13.16 -7.54 -11.03
C HIS A 204 -11.68 -7.48 -11.39
N LEU A 205 -11.16 -6.27 -11.44
CA LEU A 205 -9.76 -5.97 -11.75
C LEU A 205 -9.24 -4.94 -10.75
N TRP A 206 -8.03 -5.16 -10.26
CA TRP A 206 -7.28 -4.21 -9.47
C TRP A 206 -6.21 -3.56 -10.35
N VAL A 207 -6.35 -2.26 -10.54
CA VAL A 207 -5.61 -1.53 -11.58
C VAL A 207 -4.92 -0.32 -10.97
N THR A 208 -3.68 -0.08 -11.38
CA THR A 208 -2.95 1.15 -11.03
C THR A 208 -3.47 2.34 -11.82
N LYS A 209 -3.18 3.57 -11.36
CA LYS A 209 -3.58 4.79 -12.10
C LYS A 209 -3.04 4.83 -13.53
N LYS A 210 -1.82 4.31 -13.76
CA LYS A 210 -1.18 4.24 -15.09
C LYS A 210 -1.96 3.32 -16.04
N GLU A 211 -2.37 2.15 -15.57
CA GLU A 211 -3.11 1.14 -16.34
C GLU A 211 -4.60 1.49 -16.49
N LEU A 212 -5.12 2.42 -15.69
CA LEU A 212 -6.52 2.87 -15.75
C LEU A 212 -6.88 3.44 -17.14
N GLY A 213 -5.87 3.98 -17.83
CA GLY A 213 -5.88 4.44 -19.23
C GLY A 213 -6.50 3.47 -20.21
N ASP A 214 -6.15 2.19 -20.07
CA ASP A 214 -6.43 1.17 -21.07
C ASP A 214 -7.88 0.68 -21.00
N TYR A 215 -8.52 0.83 -19.85
CA TYR A 215 -9.84 0.28 -19.57
C TYR A 215 -10.97 1.31 -19.66
N LEU A 216 -10.71 2.55 -19.23
CA LEU A 216 -11.74 3.57 -19.12
C LEU A 216 -11.78 4.47 -20.36
N LYS A 217 -12.99 4.86 -20.77
CA LYS A 217 -13.18 5.87 -21.83
C LYS A 217 -12.51 7.19 -21.41
N SER A 218 -11.84 7.87 -22.35
CA SER A 218 -11.05 9.09 -22.09
C SER A 218 -11.81 10.17 -21.28
N GLU A 219 -13.07 10.46 -21.63
CA GLU A 219 -13.88 11.47 -20.92
C GLU A 219 -14.19 11.09 -19.47
N TYR A 220 -14.39 9.80 -19.22
CA TYR A 220 -14.62 9.27 -17.87
C TYR A 220 -13.31 9.27 -17.07
N LEU A 221 -12.22 8.83 -17.69
CA LEU A 221 -10.89 8.82 -17.10
C LEU A 221 -10.41 10.21 -16.66
N LYS A 222 -10.65 11.26 -17.46
CA LYS A 222 -10.34 12.65 -17.08
C LYS A 222 -11.00 13.06 -15.75
N LYS A 223 -12.24 12.61 -15.51
CA LYS A 223 -12.95 12.90 -14.25
C LYS A 223 -12.43 12.07 -13.10
N VAL A 224 -12.10 10.80 -13.35
CA VAL A 224 -11.57 9.89 -12.33
C VAL A 224 -10.16 10.32 -11.89
N ASN A 225 -9.29 10.67 -12.83
CA ASN A 225 -7.93 11.13 -12.54
C ASN A 225 -7.86 12.43 -11.75
N ARG A 226 -8.94 13.24 -11.75
CA ARG A 226 -8.99 14.48 -10.98
C ARG A 226 -9.07 14.26 -9.46
N PHE A 227 -9.66 13.14 -9.02
CA PHE A 227 -9.77 12.81 -7.59
C PHE A 227 -8.91 11.61 -7.16
N LEU A 228 -8.39 10.82 -8.11
CA LEU A 228 -7.38 9.80 -7.84
C LEU A 228 -6.02 10.45 -7.61
N LEU A 229 -5.64 10.54 -6.34
CA LEU A 229 -4.29 10.92 -5.93
C LEU A 229 -3.34 9.75 -6.17
N ASP A 230 -2.25 10.03 -6.88
CA ASP A 230 -1.07 9.18 -7.00
C ASP A 230 -0.01 9.97 -6.24
N LEU A 231 0.32 9.49 -5.05
CA LEU A 231 1.33 10.07 -4.17
C LEU A 231 2.48 9.08 -4.08
#